data_AF-A0A836VWJ3-F1
#
_entry.id   AF-A0A836VWJ3-F1
#
_cell.length_a   1.000
_cell.length_b   1.000
_cell.length_c   1.000
_cell.angle_alpha   90.00
_cell.angle_beta   90.00
_cell.angle_gamma   90.00
#
_symmetry.space_group_name_H-M   'P 1'
#
loop_
_entity.id
_entity.type
_entity.pdbx_description
1 polymer ?
#
loop_
_entity_poly.entity_id
_entity_poly.type
_entity_poly.pdbx_seq_one_letter_code
_entity_poly.pdbx_strand_id
1 'polypeptide(L)'
;MSTGAGNGYAANVQGFSDADMDIDEAWDVLEQNGGQAGGSIDILVAMLDSGVDLDHPDLSANLYSDGIDFSPDNAANADDNHGHGTCTAGIVAAVGNNGEGVAGISFRSQILPLKFFSKTSSASDV
;
A
#
# COMPACT_ATOMS: atom_id res chain seq x y z
N MET A 1 -36.51 -32.59 6.78
CA MET A 1 -35.81 -33.35 5.71
C MET A 1 -34.46 -32.68 5.53
N SER A 2 -33.39 -33.47 5.63
CA SER A 2 -32.01 -33.05 5.41
C SER A 2 -31.72 -32.94 3.92
N THR A 3 -31.06 -31.85 3.53
CA THR A 3 -30.01 -31.78 2.50
C THR A 3 -29.13 -30.60 2.91
N GLY A 4 -27.82 -30.65 3.11
CA GLY A 4 -26.77 -31.63 2.96
C GLY A 4 -25.48 -30.85 3.29
N ALA A 5 -24.51 -31.51 3.90
CA ALA A 5 -23.21 -30.90 4.21
C ALA A 5 -22.46 -30.53 2.92
N GLY A 6 -21.79 -29.37 2.90
CA GLY A 6 -20.89 -29.02 1.80
C GLY A 6 -20.50 -27.55 1.67
N ASN A 7 -19.87 -26.96 2.69
CA ASN A 7 -18.69 -26.10 2.52
C ASN A 7 -18.18 -25.68 3.91
N GLY A 8 -17.00 -26.17 4.29
CA GLY A 8 -16.37 -25.96 5.59
C GLY A 8 -15.79 -24.55 5.82
N TYR A 9 -16.42 -23.51 5.29
CA TYR A 9 -16.11 -22.14 5.72
C TYR A 9 -16.92 -21.90 6.98
N ALA A 10 -16.26 -21.92 8.14
CA ALA A 10 -16.88 -21.48 9.38
C ALA A 10 -17.49 -20.10 9.14
N ALA A 11 -18.78 -19.97 9.45
CA ALA A 11 -19.53 -18.74 9.34
C ALA A 11 -18.72 -17.58 9.94
N ASN A 12 -18.52 -16.52 9.15
CA ASN A 12 -18.17 -15.15 9.57
C ASN A 12 -17.52 -15.07 10.96
N VAL A 13 -16.22 -15.34 11.06
CA VAL A 13 -15.46 -14.97 12.25
C VAL A 13 -15.51 -13.44 12.32
N GLN A 14 -16.42 -12.90 13.12
CA GLN A 14 -16.44 -11.47 13.43
C GLN A 14 -15.10 -11.13 14.09
N GLY A 15 -14.47 -10.03 13.67
CA GLY A 15 -13.25 -9.53 14.30
C GLY A 15 -13.48 -9.24 15.79
N PHE A 16 -12.40 -9.20 16.55
CA PHE A 16 -12.44 -8.72 17.92
C PHE A 16 -12.41 -7.19 17.92
N SER A 17 -13.12 -6.56 18.86
CA SER A 17 -12.90 -5.14 19.15
C SER A 17 -11.43 -4.93 19.51
N ASP A 18 -10.84 -3.82 19.07
CA ASP A 18 -9.46 -3.44 19.42
C ASP A 18 -8.39 -4.38 18.84
N ALA A 19 -8.74 -5.16 17.80
CA ALA A 19 -7.79 -6.04 17.11
C ALA A 19 -7.25 -5.38 15.84
N ASP A 20 -6.58 -4.25 16.02
CA ASP A 20 -5.92 -3.51 14.95
C ASP A 20 -4.52 -3.03 15.38
N MET A 21 -3.99 -2.00 14.74
CA MET A 21 -2.63 -1.50 14.96
C MET A 21 -2.60 -0.15 15.69
N ASP A 22 -3.74 0.34 16.17
CA ASP A 22 -3.88 1.64 16.86
C ASP A 22 -3.26 2.80 16.05
N ILE A 23 -3.47 2.82 14.74
CA ILE A 23 -2.84 3.79 13.84
C ILE A 23 -3.40 5.20 14.05
N ASP A 24 -4.68 5.32 14.39
CA ASP A 24 -5.30 6.60 14.69
C ASP A 24 -4.66 7.20 15.97
N GLU A 25 -4.48 6.39 17.00
CA GLU A 25 -3.78 6.76 18.23
C GLU A 25 -2.31 7.11 17.98
N ALA A 26 -1.64 6.39 17.07
CA ALA A 26 -0.26 6.68 16.68
C ALA A 26 -0.14 8.05 16.01
N TRP A 27 -1.11 8.44 15.18
CA TRP A 27 -1.15 9.78 14.57
C TRP A 27 -1.37 10.87 15.62
N ASP A 28 -2.26 10.67 16.59
CA ASP A 28 -2.46 11.60 17.71
C ASP A 28 -1.16 11.80 18.51
N VAL A 29 -0.42 10.72 18.77
CA VAL A 29 0.87 10.79 19.48
C VAL A 29 1.92 11.57 18.69
N LEU A 30 1.96 11.46 17.36
CA LEU A 30 2.87 12.26 16.54
C LEU A 30 2.57 13.75 16.68
N GLU A 31 1.28 14.13 16.62
CA GLU A 31 0.86 15.52 16.75
C GLU A 31 1.13 16.08 18.15
N GLN A 32 0.85 15.29 19.20
CA GLN A 32 1.15 15.68 20.60
C GLN A 32 2.64 15.93 20.83
N ASN A 33 3.51 15.23 20.10
CA ASN A 33 4.95 15.42 20.16
C ASN A 33 5.47 16.54 19.24
N GLY A 34 4.58 17.32 18.62
CA GLY A 34 4.91 18.43 17.73
C GLY A 34 5.26 18.01 16.30
N GLY A 35 5.04 16.74 15.95
CA GLY A 35 5.07 16.23 14.59
C GLY A 35 3.74 16.44 13.87
N GLN A 36 3.53 15.67 12.81
CA GLN A 36 2.31 15.68 12.02
C GLN A 36 1.83 14.24 11.84
N ALA A 37 0.51 14.02 11.90
CA ALA A 37 -0.10 12.74 11.56
C ALA A 37 0.34 12.25 10.18
N GLY A 38 0.45 10.94 10.00
CA GLY A 38 0.90 10.33 8.73
C GLY A 38 2.39 10.48 8.41
N GLY A 39 3.22 10.92 9.36
CA GLY A 39 4.68 10.95 9.21
C GLY A 39 5.22 12.21 8.52
N SER A 40 6.34 12.07 7.79
CA SER A 40 7.05 13.19 7.15
C SER A 40 7.34 12.89 5.67
N ILE A 41 7.32 13.94 4.84
CA ILE A 41 7.75 13.90 3.45
C ILE A 41 9.25 13.59 3.30
N ASP A 42 10.03 13.77 4.36
CA ASP A 42 11.47 13.45 4.36
C ASP A 42 11.75 11.93 4.43
N ILE A 43 10.71 11.12 4.66
CA ILE A 43 10.82 9.67 4.70
C ILE A 43 10.51 9.10 3.32
N LEU A 44 11.50 8.41 2.75
CA LEU A 44 11.36 7.68 1.49
C LEU A 44 11.21 6.18 1.77
N VAL A 45 10.14 5.58 1.27
CA VAL A 45 9.86 4.14 1.35
C VAL A 45 10.03 3.52 -0.03
N ALA A 46 10.97 2.59 -0.17
CA ALA A 46 11.18 1.86 -1.42
C ALA A 46 10.18 0.69 -1.53
N MET A 47 9.36 0.72 -2.57
CA MET A 47 8.37 -0.31 -2.87
C MET A 47 8.93 -1.26 -3.91
N LEU A 48 9.59 -2.33 -3.43
CA LEU A 48 10.00 -3.43 -4.29
C LEU A 48 8.76 -4.30 -4.52
N ASP A 49 8.12 -4.19 -5.68
CA ASP A 49 6.91 -4.97 -6.01
C ASP A 49 6.68 -5.06 -7.54
N SER A 50 5.43 -5.19 -7.99
CA SER A 50 4.99 -5.19 -9.40
C SER A 50 5.01 -3.81 -10.06
N GLY A 51 5.39 -2.77 -9.32
CA GLY A 51 5.26 -1.36 -9.69
C GLY A 51 4.23 -0.63 -8.83
N VAL A 52 3.99 0.64 -9.12
CA VAL A 52 2.89 1.43 -8.54
C VAL A 52 2.20 2.18 -9.67
N ASP A 53 0.87 2.22 -9.68
CA ASP A 53 0.10 3.06 -10.61
C ASP A 53 0.50 4.53 -10.43
N LEU A 54 1.23 5.06 -11.41
CA LEU A 54 1.88 6.36 -11.31
C LEU A 54 0.87 7.52 -11.41
N ASP A 55 -0.31 7.27 -11.96
CA ASP A 55 -1.37 8.26 -12.17
C ASP A 55 -2.53 8.08 -11.18
N HIS A 56 -2.39 7.20 -10.18
CA HIS A 56 -3.45 6.95 -9.21
C HIS A 56 -3.76 8.22 -8.40
N PRO A 57 -5.03 8.66 -8.37
CA PRO A 57 -5.41 9.96 -7.78
C PRO A 57 -5.05 10.05 -6.28
N ASP A 58 -5.11 8.92 -5.58
CA ASP A 58 -4.84 8.82 -4.15
C ASP A 58 -3.39 8.45 -3.78
N LEU A 59 -2.48 8.37 -4.76
CA LEU A 59 -1.06 8.02 -4.53
C LEU A 59 -0.09 9.00 -5.19
N SER A 60 -0.46 9.57 -6.33
CA SER A 60 0.43 10.39 -7.16
C SER A 60 1.13 11.54 -6.41
N ALA A 61 0.47 12.17 -5.44
CA ALA A 61 1.06 13.24 -4.63
C ALA A 61 2.18 12.75 -3.69
N ASN A 62 2.21 11.46 -3.36
CA ASN A 62 3.22 10.84 -2.51
C ASN A 62 4.28 10.05 -3.31
N LEU A 63 4.25 10.08 -4.64
CA LEU A 63 5.31 9.47 -5.44
C LEU A 63 6.56 10.35 -5.44
N TYR A 64 7.71 9.75 -5.14
CA TYR A 64 9.01 10.43 -5.21
C TYR A 64 9.45 10.66 -6.66
N SER A 65 9.18 9.67 -7.51
CA SER A 65 9.47 9.66 -8.95
C SER A 65 8.69 8.52 -9.62
N ASP A 66 8.79 8.44 -10.95
CA ASP A 66 8.25 7.34 -11.76
C ASP A 66 8.91 5.98 -11.49
N GLY A 67 9.89 5.93 -10.60
CA GLY A 67 10.57 4.71 -10.17
C GLY A 67 11.55 4.12 -11.17
N ILE A 68 11.92 2.86 -10.93
CA ILE A 68 12.78 2.06 -11.81
C ILE A 68 12.09 0.72 -12.05
N ASP A 69 12.01 0.32 -13.33
CA ASP A 69 11.66 -1.05 -13.71
C ASP A 69 12.95 -1.83 -13.98
N PHE A 70 13.14 -2.94 -13.28
CA PHE A 70 14.29 -3.81 -13.47
C PHE A 70 14.07 -4.82 -14.61
N SER A 71 12.93 -4.76 -15.31
CA SER A 71 12.69 -5.47 -16.55
C SER A 71 13.56 -4.90 -17.69
N PRO A 72 13.93 -5.72 -18.69
CA PRO A 72 14.75 -5.28 -19.81
C PRO A 72 14.04 -4.28 -20.73
N ASP A 73 12.74 -4.05 -20.56
CA ASP A 73 11.90 -3.40 -21.56
C ASP A 73 11.61 -1.92 -21.28
N ASN A 74 11.70 -1.44 -20.02
CA ASN A 74 11.34 -0.05 -19.70
C ASN A 74 11.96 0.51 -18.39
N ALA A 75 13.28 0.65 -18.31
CA ALA A 75 13.96 0.92 -17.04
C ALA A 75 13.56 2.19 -16.26
N ALA A 76 12.89 3.16 -16.90
CA ALA A 76 12.59 4.47 -16.31
C ALA A 76 11.13 4.64 -15.84
N ASN A 77 10.29 3.61 -15.94
CA ASN A 77 8.88 3.71 -15.59
C ASN A 77 8.43 2.40 -14.92
N ALA A 78 8.17 2.51 -13.62
CA ALA A 78 7.75 1.41 -12.76
C ALA A 78 6.22 1.35 -12.61
N ASP A 79 5.47 1.71 -13.64
CA ASP A 79 4.01 1.66 -13.63
C ASP A 79 3.50 0.23 -13.42
N ASP A 80 2.45 0.11 -12.62
CA ASP A 80 1.94 -1.19 -12.18
C ASP A 80 0.98 -1.80 -13.21
N ASN A 81 1.30 -3.01 -13.66
CA ASN A 81 0.46 -3.75 -14.60
C ASN A 81 -0.15 -5.03 -13.99
N HIS A 82 0.03 -5.24 -12.68
CA HIS A 82 -0.50 -6.36 -11.92
C HIS A 82 -1.50 -5.90 -10.85
N GLY A 83 -1.21 -4.80 -10.15
CA GLY A 83 -2.06 -4.20 -9.10
C GLY A 83 -1.64 -4.55 -7.67
N HIS A 84 -0.66 -5.45 -7.47
CA HIS A 84 -0.24 -5.85 -6.12
C HIS A 84 0.56 -4.73 -5.44
N GLY A 85 1.52 -4.16 -6.17
CA GLY A 85 2.33 -3.07 -5.66
C GLY A 85 1.51 -1.81 -5.39
N THR A 86 0.53 -1.48 -6.24
CA THR A 86 -0.40 -0.35 -6.00
C THR A 86 -1.24 -0.54 -4.73
N CYS A 87 -1.82 -1.73 -4.53
CA CYS A 87 -2.57 -2.03 -3.30
C CYS A 87 -1.70 -1.90 -2.04
N THR A 88 -0.48 -2.43 -2.09
CA THR A 88 0.44 -2.39 -0.95
C THR A 88 0.95 -0.97 -0.70
N ALA A 89 1.22 -0.19 -1.76
CA ALA A 89 1.58 1.22 -1.67
C ALA A 89 0.45 2.06 -1.02
N GLY A 90 -0.81 1.74 -1.32
CA GLY A 90 -1.97 2.35 -0.68
C GLY A 90 -2.00 2.16 0.85
N ILE A 91 -1.74 0.95 1.33
CA ILE A 91 -1.65 0.66 2.77
C ILE A 91 -0.55 1.48 3.43
N VAL A 92 0.59 1.63 2.76
CA VAL A 92 1.75 2.34 3.30
C VAL A 92 1.53 3.86 3.31
N ALA A 93 1.17 4.45 2.17
CA ALA A 93 1.17 5.91 2.01
C ALA A 93 0.17 6.42 0.96
N ALA A 94 -1.04 5.85 0.86
CA ALA A 94 -2.16 6.58 0.25
C ALA A 94 -2.33 7.96 0.92
N VAL A 95 -2.65 8.97 0.12
CA VAL A 95 -2.67 10.37 0.55
C VAL A 95 -3.82 10.60 1.54
N GLY A 96 -3.46 10.90 2.78
CA GLY A 96 -4.42 11.10 3.85
C GLY A 96 -5.03 12.50 3.81
N ASN A 97 -6.26 12.64 4.32
CA ASN A 97 -6.96 13.92 4.48
C ASN A 97 -7.19 14.71 3.17
N ASN A 98 -7.21 14.04 2.02
CA ASN A 98 -7.52 14.65 0.71
C ASN A 98 -9.00 14.50 0.29
N GLY A 99 -9.79 13.69 1.02
CA GLY A 99 -11.19 13.41 0.69
C GLY A 99 -11.38 12.37 -0.43
N GLU A 100 -10.33 11.64 -0.79
CA GLU A 100 -10.34 10.58 -1.78
C GLU A 100 -9.89 9.26 -1.13
N GLY A 101 -10.30 8.13 -1.72
CA GLY A 101 -9.81 6.79 -1.38
C GLY A 101 -9.66 6.48 0.12
N VAL A 102 -8.41 6.23 0.55
CA VAL A 102 -8.03 5.74 1.89
C VAL A 102 -6.84 6.53 2.43
N ALA A 103 -6.56 6.41 3.74
CA ALA A 103 -5.33 6.94 4.32
C ALA A 103 -4.32 5.79 4.54
N GLY A 104 -3.10 5.97 4.03
CA GLY A 104 -1.98 5.07 4.35
C GLY A 104 -1.47 5.28 5.77
N ILE A 105 -0.78 4.28 6.33
CA ILE A 105 -0.19 4.34 7.69
C ILE A 105 0.71 5.58 7.85
N SER A 106 1.52 5.85 6.84
CA SER A 106 2.42 7.00 6.78
C SER A 106 2.08 7.86 5.56
N PHE A 107 0.84 8.37 5.55
CA PHE A 107 0.21 9.07 4.43
C PHE A 107 0.89 10.37 3.95
N ARG A 108 2.01 10.77 4.56
CA ARG A 108 2.86 11.90 4.14
C ARG A 108 4.23 11.47 3.64
N SER A 109 4.59 10.20 3.76
CA SER A 109 5.87 9.67 3.29
C SER A 109 5.87 9.53 1.77
N GLN A 110 7.07 9.61 1.19
CA GLN A 110 7.25 9.41 -0.23
C GLN A 110 7.46 7.94 -0.56
N ILE A 111 6.91 7.50 -1.69
CA ILE A 111 7.09 6.17 -2.25
C ILE A 111 8.08 6.22 -3.42
N LEU A 112 9.08 5.33 -3.41
CA LEU A 112 9.92 5.04 -4.58
C LEU A 112 9.52 3.68 -5.15
N PRO A 113 8.82 3.63 -6.30
CA PRO A 113 8.49 2.39 -6.96
C PRO A 113 9.74 1.71 -7.53
N LEU A 114 9.95 0.43 -7.20
CA LEU A 114 11.04 -0.41 -7.70
C LEU A 114 10.43 -1.72 -8.23
N LYS A 115 10.10 -1.73 -9.52
CA LYS A 115 9.39 -2.84 -10.15
C LYS A 115 10.35 -3.96 -10.52
N PHE A 116 10.14 -5.18 -10.02
CA PHE A 116 11.03 -6.31 -10.27
C PHE A 116 10.33 -7.58 -10.79
N PHE A 117 8.99 -7.61 -10.84
CA PHE A 117 8.23 -8.68 -11.49
C PHE A 117 7.00 -8.15 -12.23
N SER A 118 6.61 -8.86 -13.30
CA SER A 118 5.52 -8.48 -14.20
C SER A 118 4.26 -9.32 -13.95
N LYS A 119 3.17 -9.01 -14.67
CA LYS A 119 1.81 -9.54 -14.58
C LYS A 119 1.64 -11.07 -14.42
N THR A 120 2.65 -11.87 -14.76
CA THR A 120 2.59 -13.35 -14.74
C THR A 120 3.66 -14.01 -13.87
N SER A 121 4.55 -13.24 -13.25
CA SER A 121 5.66 -13.78 -12.47
C SER A 121 5.41 -13.54 -10.99
N SER A 122 5.43 -14.61 -10.19
CA SER A 122 5.61 -14.51 -8.75
C SER A 122 7.09 -14.39 -8.44
N ALA A 123 7.45 -13.64 -7.39
CA ALA A 123 8.81 -13.67 -6.86
C ALA A 123 9.12 -15.11 -6.41
N SER A 124 10.10 -15.75 -7.04
CA SER A 124 10.68 -17.00 -6.55
C SER A 124 11.96 -16.65 -5.83
N ASP A 125 12.10 -17.04 -4.56
CA ASP A 125 13.37 -17.00 -3.86
C ASP A 125 14.44 -17.76 -4.67
N VAL A 126 15.61 -17.15 -4.83
CA VAL A 126 16.81 -17.75 -5.42
C VAL A 126 17.89 -17.98 -4.38
#